data_AF-A0A6P3XH94-F1
#
_entry.id   AF-A0A6P3XH94-F1
#
_cell.length_a   1.000
_cell.length_b   1.000
_cell.length_c   1.000
_cell.angle_alpha   90.00
_cell.angle_beta   90.00
_cell.angle_gamma   90.00
#
_symmetry.space_group_name_H-M   'P 1'
#
loop_
_entity.id
_entity.type
_entity.pdbx_description
1 polymer ?
#
loop_
_entity_poly.entity_id
_entity_poly.type
_entity_poly.pdbx_seq_one_letter_code
_entity_poly.pdbx_strand_id
1 'polypeptide(L)'
;MDPYRNETLSVPDYLDREIFPILLSAMREMLIEVHRRDALKGKCSFNALDCLAEILWNRNSLHPNRSHTWTDIFGIPQFQLWLRSHPRPIYPKSWLWTKEEAALRIQRYIRGWLVRKRADVQEMRQFWKIISAEGTELSIPESDKTDCRKSV
;
A
#
# COMPACT_ATOMS: atom_id res chain seq x y z
N MET A 1 20.41 -5.51 54.93
CA MET A 1 20.07 -6.22 53.68
C MET A 1 19.43 -5.19 52.76
N ASP A 2 20.22 -4.62 51.86
CA ASP A 2 19.74 -3.62 50.90
C ASP A 2 19.03 -4.34 49.73
N PRO A 3 17.75 -4.02 49.42
CA PRO A 3 16.98 -4.73 48.40
C PRO A 3 17.16 -4.20 46.97
N TYR A 4 18.06 -3.23 46.74
CA TYR A 4 18.30 -2.61 45.43
C TYR A 4 19.73 -2.81 44.95
N ARG A 5 20.14 -4.07 44.79
CA ARG A 5 21.30 -4.36 43.96
C ARG A 5 20.78 -4.42 42.52
N ASN A 6 20.98 -3.35 41.76
CA ASN A 6 20.88 -3.38 40.31
C ASN A 6 21.97 -4.34 39.81
N GLU A 7 21.67 -5.64 39.79
CA GLU A 7 22.50 -6.62 39.11
C GLU A 7 22.51 -6.24 37.65
N THR A 8 23.63 -5.69 37.18
CA THR A 8 23.92 -5.59 35.76
C THR A 8 23.95 -7.01 35.23
N LEU A 9 22.80 -7.47 34.73
CA LEU A 9 22.65 -8.74 34.04
C LEU A 9 23.69 -8.80 32.92
N SER A 10 24.29 -9.97 32.74
CA SER A 10 25.08 -10.22 31.54
C SER A 10 24.19 -10.02 30.31
N VAL A 11 24.74 -9.52 29.21
CA VAL A 11 23.96 -9.26 27.98
C VAL A 11 23.11 -10.47 27.56
N PRO A 12 23.63 -11.73 27.58
CA PRO A 12 22.83 -12.91 27.28
C PRO A 12 21.65 -13.10 28.26
N ASP A 13 21.89 -12.94 29.56
CA ASP A 13 20.84 -13.11 30.59
C ASP A 13 19.71 -12.07 30.43
N TYR A 14 20.06 -10.84 30.04
CA TYR A 14 19.08 -9.81 29.73
C TYR A 14 18.25 -10.16 28.49
N LEU A 15 18.88 -10.64 27.41
CA LEU A 15 18.18 -11.06 26.20
C LEU A 15 17.22 -12.21 26.49
N ASP A 16 17.67 -13.23 27.22
CA ASP A 16 16.89 -14.42 27.57
C ASP A 16 15.67 -14.08 28.45
N ARG A 17 15.82 -13.13 29.37
CA ARG A 17 14.77 -12.77 30.33
C ARG A 17 13.80 -11.72 29.78
N GLU A 18 14.31 -10.67 29.14
CA GLU A 18 13.50 -9.48 28.82
C GLU A 18 13.07 -9.43 27.35
N ILE A 19 13.92 -9.89 26.42
CA ILE A 19 13.69 -9.68 24.98
C ILE A 19 13.09 -10.93 24.31
N PHE A 20 13.71 -12.09 24.49
CA PHE A 20 13.30 -13.31 23.79
C PHE A 20 11.89 -13.79 24.12
N PRO A 21 11.37 -13.73 25.36
CA PRO A 21 9.99 -14.15 25.62
C PRO A 21 8.97 -13.36 24.80
N ILE A 22 9.17 -12.05 24.69
CA ILE A 22 8.31 -11.14 23.92
C ILE A 22 8.49 -11.41 22.42
N LEU A 23 9.74 -11.46 21.96
CA LEU A 23 10.06 -11.63 20.55
C LEU A 23 9.60 -13.00 20.02
N LEU A 24 9.86 -14.09 20.75
CA LEU A 24 9.46 -15.44 20.36
C LEU A 24 7.94 -15.60 20.33
N SER A 25 7.22 -14.96 21.27
CA SER A 25 5.76 -14.92 21.25
C SER A 25 5.25 -14.21 19.98
N ALA A 26 5.79 -13.04 19.66
CA ALA A 26 5.40 -12.29 18.46
C ALA A 26 5.78 -13.02 17.16
N MET A 27 6.95 -13.66 17.11
CA MET A 27 7.39 -14.47 15.96
C MET A 27 6.49 -15.68 15.73
N ARG A 28 6.02 -16.33 16.80
CA ARG A 28 5.06 -17.45 16.69
C ARG A 28 3.77 -17.00 16.00
N GLU A 29 3.23 -15.85 16.37
CA GLU A 29 2.01 -15.33 15.76
C GLU A 29 2.22 -14.88 14.33
N MET A 30 3.36 -14.23 14.05
CA MET A 30 3.77 -13.92 12.69
C MET A 30 3.83 -15.19 11.83
N LEU A 31 4.39 -16.30 12.33
CA LEU A 31 4.43 -17.58 11.60
C LEU A 31 3.03 -18.16 11.35
N ILE A 32 2.10 -18.03 12.30
CA ILE A 32 0.70 -18.41 12.12
C ILE A 32 0.07 -17.58 10.98
N GLU A 33 0.29 -16.26 10.96
CA GLU A 33 -0.21 -15.39 9.89
C GLU A 33 0.44 -15.69 8.53
N VAL A 34 1.74 -15.99 8.51
CA VAL A 34 2.45 -16.43 7.29
C VAL A 34 1.81 -17.70 6.74
N HIS A 35 1.53 -18.69 7.59
CA HIS A 35 0.89 -19.93 7.19
C HIS A 35 -0.55 -19.68 6.70
N ARG A 36 -1.33 -18.88 7.43
CA ARG A 36 -2.72 -18.53 7.07
C ARG A 36 -2.83 -17.86 5.70
N ARG A 37 -1.83 -17.05 5.33
CA ARG A 37 -1.77 -16.33 4.06
C ARG A 37 -1.02 -17.09 2.95
N ASP A 38 -0.60 -18.32 3.21
CA ASP A 38 0.23 -19.13 2.30
C ASP A 38 1.51 -18.40 1.82
N ALA A 39 2.03 -17.51 2.66
CA ALA A 39 3.14 -16.59 2.33
C ALA A 39 4.53 -17.28 2.37
N LEU A 40 4.59 -18.55 2.79
CA LEU A 40 5.81 -19.37 2.73
C LEU A 40 6.22 -19.76 1.31
N LYS A 41 5.26 -19.80 0.38
CA LYS A 41 5.48 -20.32 -0.98
C LYS A 41 6.17 -19.34 -1.95
N GLY A 42 6.61 -18.17 -1.48
CA GLY A 42 7.46 -17.24 -2.23
C GLY A 42 6.93 -15.81 -2.30
N LYS A 43 7.09 -15.18 -3.48
CA LYS A 43 6.82 -13.75 -3.73
C LYS A 43 5.37 -13.38 -3.43
N CYS A 44 5.12 -12.76 -2.28
CA CYS A 44 3.81 -12.32 -1.82
C CYS A 44 3.87 -10.86 -1.33
N SER A 45 2.70 -10.25 -1.14
CA SER A 45 2.57 -8.91 -0.57
C SER A 45 2.80 -8.85 0.95
N PHE A 46 2.82 -10.01 1.61
CA PHE A 46 2.99 -10.09 3.05
C PHE A 46 4.43 -9.78 3.44
N ASN A 47 4.59 -8.85 4.37
CA ASN A 47 5.89 -8.52 4.96
C ASN A 47 5.91 -8.98 6.43
N ALA A 48 6.76 -9.97 6.71
CA ALA A 48 6.92 -10.56 8.02
C ALA A 48 7.43 -9.54 9.06
N LEU A 49 8.34 -8.65 8.66
CA LEU A 49 8.86 -7.60 9.56
C LEU A 49 7.77 -6.59 9.92
N ASP A 50 6.88 -6.27 9.00
CA ASP A 50 5.78 -5.33 9.23
C ASP A 50 4.77 -5.93 10.22
N CYS A 51 4.42 -7.21 10.02
CA CYS A 51 3.58 -7.96 10.95
C CYS A 51 4.21 -8.03 12.35
N LEU A 52 5.50 -8.33 12.43
CA LEU A 52 6.21 -8.40 13.70
C LEU A 52 6.25 -7.03 14.40
N ALA A 53 6.54 -5.95 13.66
CA ALA A 53 6.55 -4.59 14.20
C ALA A 53 5.17 -4.16 14.70
N GLU A 54 4.11 -4.52 13.98
CA GLU A 54 2.72 -4.26 14.38
C GLU A 54 2.37 -4.99 15.69
N ILE A 55 2.72 -6.27 15.81
CA ILE A 55 2.47 -7.05 17.04
C ILE A 55 3.22 -6.44 18.22
N LEU A 56 4.53 -6.17 18.05
CA LEU A 56 5.37 -5.61 19.11
C LEU A 56 4.92 -4.22 19.54
N TRP A 57 4.44 -3.38 18.60
CA TRP A 57 3.94 -2.05 18.90
C TRP A 57 2.65 -2.09 19.73
N ASN A 58 1.69 -2.92 19.31
CA ASN A 58 0.38 -2.99 19.94
C ASN A 58 0.40 -3.70 21.30
N ARG A 59 1.34 -4.64 21.49
CA ARG A 59 1.49 -5.41 22.74
C ARG A 59 2.61 -4.91 23.64
N ASN A 60 3.06 -3.68 23.45
CA ASN A 60 4.04 -3.08 24.31
C ASN A 60 3.49 -2.93 25.74
N SER A 61 4.09 -3.63 26.71
CA SER A 61 3.69 -3.60 28.13
C SER A 61 3.77 -2.20 28.75
N LEU A 62 4.62 -1.32 28.22
CA LEU A 62 4.71 0.08 28.66
C LEU A 62 3.54 0.94 28.17
N HIS A 63 2.74 0.44 27.22
CA HIS A 63 1.61 1.14 26.64
C HIS A 63 0.38 0.21 26.52
N PRO A 64 -0.19 -0.25 27.65
CA PRO A 64 -1.28 -1.25 27.67
C PRO A 64 -2.55 -0.78 26.95
N ASN A 65 -2.76 0.53 26.81
CA ASN A 65 -3.90 1.07 26.07
C ASN A 65 -3.86 0.68 24.57
N ARG A 66 -2.69 0.38 24.01
CA ARG A 66 -2.54 0.01 22.59
C ARG A 66 -3.11 -1.37 22.27
N SER A 67 -3.18 -2.28 23.24
CA SER A 67 -3.78 -3.60 23.02
C SER A 67 -5.30 -3.53 22.88
N HIS A 68 -5.94 -2.45 23.36
CA HIS A 68 -7.39 -2.24 23.28
C HIS A 68 -7.83 -1.70 21.92
N THR A 69 -6.97 -0.94 21.25
CA THR A 69 -7.24 -0.39 19.91
C THR A 69 -6.08 -0.75 18.99
N TRP A 70 -6.23 -1.88 18.31
CA TRP A 70 -5.21 -2.40 17.41
C TRP A 70 -4.93 -1.40 16.28
N THR A 71 -3.68 -0.97 16.21
CA THR A 71 -3.20 -0.02 15.20
C THR A 71 -2.45 -0.79 14.11
N ASP A 72 -2.92 -0.68 12.86
CA ASP A 72 -2.21 -1.22 11.69
C ASP A 72 -0.82 -0.57 11.54
N ILE A 73 0.14 -1.31 10.98
CA ILE A 73 1.52 -0.84 10.78
C ILE A 73 1.59 0.54 10.11
N PHE A 74 0.75 0.81 9.10
CA PHE A 74 0.71 2.10 8.40
C PHE A 74 0.05 3.22 9.21
N GLY A 75 -0.60 2.90 10.33
CA GLY A 75 -1.13 3.86 11.30
C GLY A 75 -0.13 4.25 12.40
N ILE A 76 0.99 3.54 12.54
CA ILE A 76 1.99 3.82 13.58
C ILE A 76 2.74 5.13 13.24
N PRO A 77 2.76 6.15 14.13
CA PRO A 77 3.31 7.47 13.80
C PRO A 77 4.79 7.46 13.39
N GLN A 78 5.62 6.72 14.11
CA GLN A 78 7.06 6.60 13.83
C GLN A 78 7.30 5.92 12.48
N PHE A 79 6.48 4.92 12.18
CA PHE A 79 6.56 4.18 10.93
C PHE A 79 6.11 5.05 9.74
N GLN A 80 5.03 5.83 9.89
CA GLN A 80 4.62 6.81 8.90
C GLN A 80 5.70 7.86 8.62
N LEU A 81 6.33 8.38 9.67
CA LEU A 81 7.40 9.36 9.54
C LEU A 81 8.59 8.78 8.76
N TRP A 82 8.95 7.52 9.06
CA TRP A 82 10.01 6.80 8.35
C TRP A 82 9.69 6.61 6.86
N LEU A 83 8.46 6.24 6.53
CA LEU A 83 8.05 6.03 5.13
C LEU A 83 8.04 7.30 4.28
N ARG A 84 7.95 8.49 4.89
CA ARG A 84 8.05 9.76 4.15
C ARG A 84 9.43 9.99 3.57
N SER A 85 10.48 9.63 4.31
CA SER A 85 11.86 9.71 3.82
C SER A 85 12.31 8.46 3.06
N HIS A 86 11.68 7.31 3.33
CA HIS A 86 12.01 6.02 2.73
C HIS A 86 10.75 5.36 2.14
N PRO A 87 10.24 5.85 1.00
CA PRO A 87 9.05 5.26 0.40
C PRO A 87 9.31 3.81 0.00
N ARG A 88 8.34 2.93 0.25
CA ARG A 88 8.46 1.52 -0.14
C ARG A 88 8.46 1.39 -1.66
N PRO A 89 9.21 0.43 -2.22
CA PRO A 89 9.12 0.12 -3.64
C PRO A 89 7.72 -0.39 -3.99
N ILE A 90 7.26 -0.09 -5.20
CA ILE A 90 5.99 -0.60 -5.70
C ILE A 90 6.14 -2.10 -5.97
N TYR A 91 5.37 -2.91 -5.25
CA TYR A 91 5.37 -4.35 -5.49
C TYR A 91 4.74 -4.71 -6.85
N PRO A 92 5.28 -5.71 -7.55
CA PRO A 92 4.66 -6.25 -8.76
C PRO A 92 3.23 -6.74 -8.48
N LYS A 93 2.31 -6.56 -9.44
CA LYS A 93 0.92 -7.02 -9.29
C LYS A 93 0.78 -8.52 -9.01
N SER A 94 1.71 -9.32 -9.50
CA SER A 94 1.77 -10.77 -9.22
C SER A 94 2.01 -11.11 -7.76
N TRP A 95 2.57 -10.19 -6.96
CA TRP A 95 2.77 -10.37 -5.52
C TRP A 95 1.55 -9.91 -4.72
N LEU A 96 0.84 -8.90 -5.26
CA LEU A 96 -0.29 -8.24 -4.61
C LEU A 96 -1.60 -8.99 -4.78
N TRP A 97 -1.83 -9.58 -5.95
CA TRP A 97 -3.10 -10.21 -6.27
C TRP A 97 -3.09 -11.69 -5.92
N THR A 98 -4.19 -12.14 -5.31
CA THR A 98 -4.49 -13.57 -5.27
C THR A 98 -4.74 -14.09 -6.69
N LYS A 99 -4.69 -15.40 -6.85
CA LYS A 99 -4.95 -16.03 -8.14
C LYS A 99 -6.36 -15.69 -8.65
N GLU A 100 -7.33 -15.65 -7.76
CA GLU A 100 -8.74 -15.34 -8.04
C GLU A 100 -8.89 -13.88 -8.47
N GLU A 101 -8.26 -12.94 -7.75
CA GLU A 101 -8.28 -11.53 -8.11
C GLU A 101 -7.59 -11.27 -9.46
N ALA A 102 -6.45 -11.90 -9.69
CA ALA A 102 -5.72 -11.80 -10.95
C ALA A 102 -6.58 -12.33 -12.10
N ALA A 103 -7.22 -13.49 -11.93
CA ALA A 103 -8.13 -14.06 -12.92
C ALA A 103 -9.31 -13.13 -13.22
N LEU A 104 -9.98 -12.59 -12.20
CA LEU A 104 -11.08 -11.64 -12.37
C LEU A 104 -10.65 -10.39 -13.14
N ARG A 105 -9.49 -9.82 -12.80
CA ARG A 105 -8.96 -8.65 -13.51
C ARG A 105 -8.64 -8.96 -14.96
N ILE A 106 -7.91 -10.04 -15.23
CA ILE A 106 -7.55 -10.46 -16.59
C ILE A 106 -8.82 -10.70 -17.43
N GLN A 107 -9.78 -11.46 -16.89
CA GLN A 107 -11.03 -11.74 -17.59
C GLN A 107 -11.83 -10.46 -17.88
N ARG A 108 -11.91 -9.52 -16.93
CA ARG A 108 -12.55 -8.22 -17.14
C ARG A 108 -11.90 -7.46 -18.30
N TYR A 109 -10.57 -7.40 -18.33
CA TYR A 109 -9.84 -6.72 -19.40
C TYR A 109 -10.06 -7.39 -20.76
N ILE A 110 -10.01 -8.72 -20.82
CA ILE A 110 -10.24 -9.48 -22.05
C ILE A 110 -11.67 -9.28 -22.56
N ARG A 111 -12.69 -9.39 -21.69
CA ARG A 111 -14.10 -9.14 -22.08
C ARG A 111 -14.27 -7.75 -22.69
N GLY A 112 -13.70 -6.73 -22.04
CA GLY A 112 -13.73 -5.37 -22.57
C GLY A 112 -12.97 -5.21 -23.88
N TRP A 113 -11.80 -5.86 -24.02
CA TRP A 113 -11.02 -5.83 -25.25
C TRP A 113 -11.74 -6.52 -26.41
N LEU A 114 -12.37 -7.67 -26.18
CA LEU A 114 -13.16 -8.38 -27.19
C LEU A 114 -14.28 -7.51 -27.75
N VAL A 115 -15.03 -6.82 -26.89
CA VAL A 115 -16.07 -5.87 -27.33
C VAL A 115 -15.46 -4.74 -28.15
N ARG A 116 -14.35 -4.15 -27.69
CA ARG A 116 -13.67 -3.08 -28.42
C ARG A 116 -13.05 -3.55 -29.73
N LYS A 117 -12.74 -4.83 -29.89
CA LYS A 117 -12.18 -5.37 -31.14
C LYS A 117 -13.22 -5.44 -32.26
N ARG A 118 -14.52 -5.48 -31.94
CA ARG A 118 -15.58 -5.58 -32.95
C ARG A 118 -15.58 -4.36 -33.86
N ALA A 119 -15.80 -4.59 -35.16
CA ALA A 119 -15.75 -3.55 -36.19
C ALA A 119 -16.79 -2.44 -35.95
N ASP A 120 -18.04 -2.82 -35.66
CA ASP A 120 -19.14 -1.91 -35.32
C ASP A 120 -18.78 -0.94 -34.17
N VAL A 121 -18.15 -1.47 -33.11
CA VAL A 121 -17.69 -0.68 -31.97
C VAL A 121 -16.52 0.22 -32.34
N GLN A 122 -15.61 -0.22 -33.21
CA GLN A 122 -14.48 0.60 -33.67
C GLN A 122 -14.94 1.75 -34.57
N GLU A 123 -15.83 1.48 -35.53
CA GLU A 123 -16.43 2.49 -36.40
C GLU A 123 -17.11 3.58 -35.57
N MET A 124 -17.93 3.19 -34.60
CA MET A 124 -18.60 4.12 -33.69
C MET A 124 -17.59 4.97 -32.89
N ARG A 125 -16.49 4.37 -32.41
CA ARG A 125 -15.43 5.11 -31.70
C ARG A 125 -14.71 6.11 -32.58
N GLN A 126 -14.44 5.74 -33.83
CA GLN A 126 -13.82 6.63 -34.81
C GLN A 126 -14.76 7.79 -35.15
N PHE A 127 -16.05 7.50 -35.37
CA PHE A 127 -17.08 8.51 -35.59
C PHE A 127 -17.12 9.57 -34.48
N TRP A 128 -17.20 9.15 -33.21
CA TRP A 128 -17.20 10.09 -32.09
C TRP A 128 -15.88 10.86 -31.94
N LYS A 129 -14.76 10.26 -32.34
CA LYS A 129 -13.45 10.94 -32.32
C LYS A 129 -13.39 12.08 -33.35
N ILE A 130 -13.95 11.86 -34.54
CA ILE A 130 -14.02 12.86 -35.62
C ILE A 130 -14.90 14.04 -35.19
N ILE A 131 -16.13 13.76 -34.72
CA ILE A 131 -17.05 14.81 -34.25
C ILE A 131 -16.45 15.62 -33.10
N SER A 132 -15.76 14.97 -32.15
CA SER A 132 -15.11 15.67 -31.05
C SER A 132 -13.96 16.58 -31.53
N ALA A 133 -13.24 16.19 -32.58
CA ALA A 133 -12.16 17.01 -33.15
C ALA A 133 -12.73 18.22 -33.90
N GLU A 134 -13.73 18.01 -34.76
CA GLU A 134 -14.39 19.07 -35.53
C GLU A 134 -15.10 20.09 -34.61
N GLY A 135 -15.72 19.63 -33.52
CA GLY A 135 -16.30 20.52 -32.50
C GLY A 135 -15.28 21.32 -31.70
N THR A 136 -14.01 20.86 -31.64
CA THR A 136 -12.91 21.60 -31.02
C THR A 136 -12.33 22.66 -31.97
N GLU A 137 -12.27 22.37 -33.27
CA GLU A 137 -11.80 23.32 -34.30
C GLU A 137 -12.75 24.52 -34.50
N LEU A 138 -14.04 24.40 -34.19
CA LEU A 138 -14.98 25.53 -34.16
C LEU A 138 -14.81 26.50 -32.97
N SER A 139 -13.86 26.24 -32.06
CA SER A 139 -13.65 27.02 -30.83
C SER A 139 -12.34 27.82 -30.78
N ILE A 140 -11.74 28.14 -31.93
CA ILE A 140 -10.74 29.21 -32.03
C ILE A 140 -11.51 30.52 -32.26
N PRO A 141 -11.61 31.45 -31.29
CA PRO A 141 -12.21 32.75 -31.57
C PRO A 141 -11.28 33.50 -32.52
N GLU A 142 -11.82 33.99 -33.62
CA GLU A 142 -11.27 35.13 -34.35
C GLU A 142 -11.02 36.28 -33.36
N SER A 143 -9.78 36.43 -32.91
CA SER A 143 -9.32 37.70 -32.36
C SER A 143 -8.81 38.54 -33.52
N ASP A 144 -9.75 39.04 -34.32
CA ASP A 144 -9.49 40.14 -35.25
C ASP A 144 -10.53 41.23 -35.01
N LYS A 145 -10.25 42.07 -34.01
CA LYS A 145 -10.81 43.42 -33.92
C LYS A 145 -9.71 44.40 -33.51
N THR A 146 -9.07 44.92 -34.54
CA THR A 146 -8.88 46.36 -34.78
C THR A 146 -8.63 47.25 -33.56
N ASP A 147 -7.40 47.74 -33.51
CA ASP A 147 -7.04 49.12 -33.22
C ASP A 147 -8.20 50.13 -33.37
N CYS A 148 -8.55 50.81 -32.27
CA CYS A 148 -8.89 52.23 -32.27
C CYS A 148 -9.10 52.79 -30.84
N ARG A 149 -8.14 53.62 -30.41
CA ARG A 149 -8.37 54.97 -29.83
C ARG A 149 -9.21 55.12 -28.53
N LYS A 150 -8.56 55.48 -27.41
CA LYS A 150 -8.39 56.86 -26.88
C LYS A 150 -7.95 56.89 -25.40
N SER A 151 -6.97 57.74 -25.17
CA SER A 151 -6.57 58.41 -23.92
C SER A 151 -7.74 58.95 -23.07
N VAL A 152 -7.69 58.76 -21.75
CA VAL A 152 -7.39 59.79 -20.71
C VAL A 152 -6.93 59.05 -19.45
#